data_AF-A0A0B0D8W2-F1
#
_entry.id   AF-A0A0B0D8W2-F1
#
_cell.length_a   1.000
_cell.length_b   1.000
_cell.length_c   1.000
_cell.angle_alpha   90.00
_cell.angle_beta   90.00
_cell.angle_gamma   90.00
#
_symmetry.space_group_name_H-M   'P 1'
#
loop_
_entity.id
_entity.type
_entity.pdbx_description
1 polymer ?
#
loop_
_entity_poly.entity_id
_entity_poly.type
_entity_poly.pdbx_seq_one_letter_code
_entity_poly.pdbx_strand_id
1 'polypeptide(L)'
;MSRYLDRIEPEDVRFLMDLSELKEYVTEMLGDAKELVQLEVSYDHIKDPYDTTIIRPMVKLEEISDFTEENRHTLLATGFSIDREPFDNGDYAMEQIFGQEYTVVDVNDDEDGAFFTIEMPYHHFVNEREQ
;
A
#
# COMPACT_ATOMS: atom_id res chain seq x y z
N MET A 1 3.49 1.93 -44.85
CA MET A 1 3.32 0.80 -43.92
C MET A 1 3.15 1.36 -42.52
N SER A 2 2.23 0.77 -41.78
CA SER A 2 1.34 1.37 -40.76
C SER A 2 2.00 2.09 -39.57
N ARG A 3 1.71 3.39 -39.42
CA ARG A 3 1.86 4.19 -38.17
C ARG A 3 0.77 3.87 -37.13
N TYR A 4 0.19 2.67 -37.18
CA TYR A 4 -0.90 2.26 -36.29
C TYR A 4 -0.38 1.75 -34.94
N LEU A 5 0.88 1.31 -34.89
CA LEU A 5 1.52 0.81 -33.66
C LEU A 5 2.09 1.93 -32.77
N ASP A 6 2.31 3.13 -33.31
CA ASP A 6 2.80 4.30 -32.55
C ASP A 6 1.69 5.00 -31.73
N ARG A 7 0.48 4.42 -31.67
CA ARG A 7 -0.71 4.96 -30.99
C ARG A 7 -1.37 3.95 -30.06
N ILE A 8 -0.64 2.94 -29.62
CA ILE A 8 -1.13 2.04 -28.58
C ILE A 8 -0.61 2.63 -27.28
N GLU A 9 -1.44 3.43 -26.62
CA GLU A 9 -1.23 3.78 -25.23
C GLU A 9 -1.33 2.48 -24.41
N PRO A 10 -0.41 2.21 -23.47
CA PRO A 10 -0.58 1.11 -22.53
C PRO A 10 -1.94 1.24 -21.85
N GLU A 11 -2.62 0.12 -21.60
CA GLU A 11 -3.84 0.14 -20.79
C GLU A 11 -3.48 0.30 -19.31
N ASP A 12 -2.47 -0.45 -18.85
CA ASP A 12 -2.00 -0.48 -17.46
C ASP A 12 -0.47 -0.38 -17.35
N VAL A 13 -0.01 0.15 -16.22
CA VAL A 13 1.40 0.18 -15.79
C VAL A 13 1.56 -0.77 -14.62
N ARG A 14 2.61 -1.60 -14.67
CA ARG A 14 2.96 -2.55 -13.61
C ARG A 14 4.10 -2.01 -12.76
N PHE A 15 3.91 -2.05 -11.45
CA PHE A 15 4.93 -1.78 -10.45
C PHE A 15 5.23 -3.05 -9.67
N LEU A 16 6.49 -3.22 -9.30
CA LEU A 16 6.92 -4.22 -8.34
C LEU A 16 7.29 -3.44 -7.08
N MET A 17 6.70 -3.84 -5.95
CA MET A 17 6.97 -3.21 -4.66
C MET A 17 7.21 -4.27 -3.61
N ASP A 18 8.34 -4.17 -2.93
CA ASP A 18 8.70 -5.11 -1.87
C ASP A 18 7.93 -4.78 -0.58
N LEU A 19 7.64 -5.79 0.25
CA LEU A 19 7.08 -5.57 1.59
C LEU A 19 7.96 -4.64 2.44
N SER A 20 9.28 -4.75 2.28
CA SER A 20 10.26 -3.87 2.93
C SER A 20 10.10 -2.43 2.46
N GLU A 21 9.87 -2.22 1.16
CA GLU A 21 9.64 -0.89 0.59
C GLU A 21 8.32 -0.28 1.12
N LEU A 22 7.24 -1.08 1.19
CA LEU A 22 6.00 -0.65 1.83
C LEU A 22 6.21 -0.27 3.29
N LYS A 23 7.01 -1.05 4.03
CA LYS A 23 7.34 -0.74 5.42
C LYS A 23 8.09 0.58 5.55
N GLU A 24 9.00 0.88 4.63
CA GLU A 24 9.72 2.15 4.58
C GLU A 24 8.75 3.31 4.34
N TYR A 25 7.89 3.22 3.33
CA TYR A 25 6.87 4.25 3.06
C TYR A 25 5.95 4.49 4.27
N VAL A 26 5.43 3.43 4.89
CA VAL A 26 4.57 3.57 6.08
C VAL A 26 5.34 4.21 7.24
N THR A 27 6.61 3.85 7.43
CA THR A 27 7.45 4.46 8.47
C THR A 27 7.66 5.96 8.22
N GLU A 28 7.82 6.37 6.97
CA GLU A 28 7.90 7.78 6.59
C GLU A 28 6.58 8.52 6.82
N MET A 29 5.45 7.91 6.44
CA MET A 29 4.12 8.48 6.65
C MET A 29 3.77 8.64 8.14
N LEU A 30 4.22 7.73 8.99
CA LEU A 30 4.05 7.82 10.45
C LEU A 30 4.83 9.01 11.04
N GLY A 31 5.89 9.49 10.39
CA GLY A 31 6.67 10.64 10.86
C GLY A 31 7.15 10.47 12.30
N ASP A 32 6.79 11.42 13.17
CA ASP A 32 7.13 11.39 14.59
C ASP A 32 6.40 10.27 15.37
N ALA A 33 5.26 9.78 14.86
CA ALA A 33 4.49 8.73 15.51
C ALA A 33 5.17 7.34 15.42
N LYS A 34 6.19 7.17 14.56
CA LYS A 34 6.92 5.90 14.42
C LYS A 34 7.63 5.46 15.71
N GLU A 35 7.96 6.41 16.60
CA GLU A 35 8.60 6.09 17.89
C GLU A 35 7.59 5.60 18.93
N LEU A 36 6.30 5.76 18.65
CA LEU A 36 5.21 5.37 19.55
C LEU A 36 4.74 3.94 19.27
N VAL A 37 4.95 3.45 18.05
CA VAL A 37 4.36 2.20 17.55
C VAL A 37 5.40 1.27 16.92
N GLN A 38 5.22 -0.02 17.13
CA GLN A 38 5.91 -1.06 16.40
C GLN A 38 5.12 -1.39 15.13
N LEU A 39 5.79 -1.27 13.99
CA LEU A 39 5.22 -1.52 12.67
C LEU A 39 5.55 -2.93 12.18
N GLU A 40 4.51 -3.70 11.88
CA GLU A 40 4.56 -4.98 11.20
C GLU A 40 3.80 -4.88 9.87
N VAL A 41 4.45 -5.23 8.77
CA VAL A 41 3.85 -5.24 7.43
C VAL A 41 3.85 -6.66 6.92
N SER A 42 2.69 -7.10 6.47
CA SER A 42 2.47 -8.41 5.86
C SER A 42 1.40 -8.30 4.77
N TYR A 43 0.88 -9.43 4.30
CA TYR A 43 -0.24 -9.47 3.39
C TYR A 43 -1.18 -10.62 3.75
N ASP A 44 -2.42 -10.54 3.29
CA ASP A 44 -3.38 -11.62 3.42
C ASP A 44 -4.13 -11.85 2.10
N HIS A 45 -4.60 -13.08 1.93
CA HIS A 45 -5.42 -13.51 0.80
C HIS A 45 -6.88 -13.59 1.25
N ILE A 46 -7.66 -12.56 0.92
CA ILE A 46 -9.07 -12.47 1.29
C ILE A 46 -9.91 -12.96 0.11
N LYS A 47 -10.97 -13.72 0.40
CA LYS A 47 -11.96 -14.09 -0.61
C LYS A 47 -13.10 -13.07 -0.62
N ASP A 48 -13.31 -12.46 -1.76
CA ASP A 48 -14.51 -11.63 -1.99
C ASP A 48 -15.77 -12.51 -2.07
N PRO A 49 -16.99 -12.00 -1.81
CA PRO A 49 -18.28 -12.62 -2.12
C PRO A 49 -18.41 -13.41 -3.43
N TYR A 50 -17.59 -13.13 -4.44
CA TYR A 50 -17.53 -13.86 -5.71
C TYR A 50 -16.49 -15.00 -5.76
N ASP A 51 -15.93 -15.42 -4.61
CA ASP A 51 -14.86 -16.42 -4.47
C ASP A 51 -13.57 -16.06 -5.25
N THR A 52 -13.38 -14.77 -5.53
CA THR A 52 -12.15 -14.24 -6.11
C THR A 52 -11.17 -13.94 -4.99
N THR A 53 -9.94 -14.44 -5.12
CA THR A 53 -8.86 -14.16 -4.18
C THR A 53 -8.32 -12.75 -4.45
N ILE A 54 -8.40 -11.91 -3.43
CA ILE A 54 -7.85 -10.56 -3.41
C ILE A 54 -6.66 -10.57 -2.45
N ILE A 55 -5.54 -10.04 -2.90
CA ILE A 55 -4.36 -9.83 -2.07
C ILE A 55 -4.49 -8.46 -1.44
N ARG A 56 -4.47 -8.39 -0.10
CA ARG A 56 -4.46 -7.12 0.63
C ARG A 56 -3.19 -6.96 1.44
N PRO A 57 -2.51 -5.80 1.35
CA PRO A 57 -1.45 -5.47 2.27
C PRO A 57 -2.01 -5.25 3.67
N MET A 58 -1.28 -5.73 4.67
CA MET A 58 -1.66 -5.66 6.08
C MET A 58 -0.62 -4.82 6.80
N VAL A 59 -1.05 -3.69 7.37
CA VAL A 59 -0.21 -2.80 8.15
C VAL A 59 -0.69 -2.80 9.58
N LYS A 60 0.01 -3.56 10.41
CA LYS A 60 -0.30 -3.71 11.82
C LYS A 60 0.59 -2.81 12.66
N LEU A 61 -0.05 -2.04 13.54
CA LEU A 61 0.61 -1.15 14.48
C LEU A 61 0.36 -1.65 15.89
N GLU A 62 1.42 -1.84 16.66
CA GLU A 62 1.34 -2.20 18.08
C GLU A 62 1.96 -1.09 18.94
N GLU A 63 1.39 -0.82 20.10
CA GLU A 63 1.95 0.19 21.02
C GLU A 63 3.26 -0.30 21.66
N ILE A 64 4.29 0.56 21.71
CA ILE A 64 5.58 0.23 22.35
C ILE A 64 5.52 0.42 23.87
N SER A 65 4.68 1.34 24.35
CA SER A 65 4.53 1.68 25.78
C SER A 65 3.18 2.33 26.07
N ASP A 66 2.82 2.49 27.35
CA ASP A 66 1.55 3.07 27.83
C ASP A 66 1.10 4.28 27.00
N PHE A 67 0.16 4.03 26.09
CA PHE A 67 -0.26 4.99 25.07
C PHE A 67 -1.14 6.07 25.70
N THR A 68 -0.63 7.29 25.78
CA THR A 68 -1.42 8.43 26.26
C THR A 68 -2.44 8.87 25.20
N GLU A 69 -3.42 9.66 25.61
CA GLU A 69 -4.40 10.24 24.68
C GLU A 69 -3.74 11.19 23.66
N GLU A 70 -2.66 11.88 24.06
CA GLU A 70 -1.86 12.73 23.18
C GLU A 70 -1.11 11.90 22.11
N ASN A 71 -0.54 10.76 22.50
CA ASN A 71 0.11 9.83 21.56
C ASN A 71 -0.89 9.28 20.55
N ARG A 72 -2.12 8.97 21.00
CA ARG A 72 -3.21 8.54 20.12
C ARG A 72 -3.62 9.61 19.13
N HIS A 73 -3.72 10.87 19.56
CA HIS A 73 -4.04 11.96 18.64
C HIS A 73 -2.94 12.17 17.60
N THR A 74 -1.68 12.05 18.02
CA THR A 74 -0.52 12.15 17.12
C THR A 74 -0.54 11.05 16.06
N LEU A 75 -0.82 9.80 16.45
CA LEU A 75 -0.96 8.70 15.51
C LEU A 75 -2.15 8.91 14.55
N LEU A 76 -3.33 9.24 15.08
CA LEU A 76 -4.52 9.46 14.24
C LEU A 76 -4.36 10.61 13.25
N ALA A 77 -3.54 11.61 13.57
CA ALA A 77 -3.22 12.71 12.66
C ALA A 77 -2.46 12.24 11.40
N THR A 78 -1.76 11.10 11.46
CA THR A 78 -1.08 10.49 10.31
C THR A 78 -2.01 9.68 9.41
N GLY A 79 -3.27 9.50 9.78
CA GLY A 79 -4.25 8.67 9.07
C GLY A 79 -4.26 7.20 9.52
N PHE A 80 -3.20 6.74 10.19
CA PHE A 80 -3.08 5.39 10.75
C PHE A 80 -3.73 5.24 12.12
N SER A 81 -4.06 4.00 12.49
CA SER A 81 -4.62 3.68 13.81
C SER A 81 -4.22 2.28 14.28
N ILE A 82 -3.95 2.12 15.58
CA ILE A 82 -3.77 0.81 16.24
C ILE A 82 -5.12 0.09 16.42
N ASP A 83 -6.21 0.86 16.56
CA ASP A 83 -7.55 0.32 16.82
C ASP A 83 -8.27 -0.14 15.52
N ARG A 84 -7.68 0.09 14.35
CA ARG A 84 -8.24 -0.32 13.05
C ARG A 84 -7.74 -1.70 12.64
N GLU A 85 -8.48 -2.32 11.73
CA GLU A 85 -8.04 -3.55 11.10
C GLU A 85 -6.74 -3.30 10.31
N PRO A 86 -5.77 -4.22 10.31
CA PRO A 86 -4.50 -4.01 9.62
C PRO A 86 -4.66 -3.78 8.10
N PHE A 87 -5.70 -4.33 7.48
CA PHE A 87 -5.98 -4.08 6.06
C PHE A 87 -6.42 -2.63 5.81
N ASP A 88 -7.11 -1.97 6.74
CA ASP A 88 -7.52 -0.57 6.56
C ASP A 88 -6.30 0.35 6.51
N ASN A 89 -5.30 0.08 7.35
CA ASN A 89 -4.03 0.81 7.33
C ASN A 89 -3.23 0.48 6.07
N GLY A 90 -3.29 -0.77 5.59
CA GLY A 90 -2.64 -1.21 4.36
C GLY A 90 -3.24 -0.53 3.13
N ASP A 91 -4.56 -0.55 3.00
CA ASP A 91 -5.30 0.12 1.92
C ASP A 91 -5.02 1.64 1.95
N TYR A 92 -5.04 2.26 3.13
CA TYR A 92 -4.68 3.68 3.27
C TYR A 92 -3.25 3.98 2.78
N ALA A 93 -2.27 3.17 3.18
CA ALA A 93 -0.89 3.35 2.75
C ALA A 93 -0.75 3.24 1.22
N MET A 94 -1.37 2.24 0.61
CA MET A 94 -1.35 2.05 -0.84
C MET A 94 -2.03 3.19 -1.59
N GLU A 95 -3.16 3.69 -1.07
CA GLU A 95 -3.84 4.86 -1.64
C GLU A 95 -2.97 6.12 -1.61
N GLN A 96 -2.10 6.29 -0.60
CA GLN A 96 -1.15 7.39 -0.57
C GLN A 96 0.02 7.22 -1.54
N ILE A 97 0.42 5.97 -1.87
CA ILE A 97 1.55 5.69 -2.76
C ILE A 97 1.13 5.70 -4.24
N PHE A 98 -0.01 5.07 -4.56
CA PHE A 98 -0.45 4.81 -5.93
C PHE A 98 -1.79 5.50 -6.30
N GLY A 99 -2.37 6.26 -5.39
CA GLY A 99 -3.70 6.86 -5.58
C GLY A 99 -4.85 5.87 -5.39
N GLN A 100 -6.07 6.27 -5.73
CA GLN A 100 -7.28 5.45 -5.50
C GLN A 100 -7.46 4.31 -6.52
N GLU A 101 -6.71 4.33 -7.61
CA GLU A 101 -6.89 3.41 -8.74
C GLU A 101 -5.67 2.51 -8.90
N TYR A 102 -5.50 1.60 -7.94
CA TYR A 102 -4.50 0.52 -7.99
C TYR A 102 -5.16 -0.84 -7.80
N THR A 103 -4.50 -1.89 -8.26
CA THR A 103 -4.89 -3.28 -7.98
C THR A 103 -3.65 -4.10 -7.72
N VAL A 104 -3.60 -4.80 -6.58
CA VAL A 104 -2.57 -5.81 -6.32
C VAL A 104 -3.00 -7.09 -7.05
N VAL A 105 -2.26 -7.45 -8.10
CA VAL A 105 -2.61 -8.57 -8.98
C VAL A 105 -1.91 -9.86 -8.61
N ASP A 106 -0.75 -9.76 -7.95
CA ASP A 106 0.03 -10.93 -7.54
C ASP A 106 0.93 -10.61 -6.35
N VAL A 107 1.29 -11.66 -5.60
CA VAL A 107 2.30 -11.61 -4.55
C VAL A 107 3.19 -12.83 -4.67
N ASN A 108 4.50 -12.61 -4.70
CA ASN A 108 5.48 -13.68 -4.79
C ASN A 108 6.40 -13.58 -3.58
N ASP A 109 6.60 -14.70 -2.89
CA ASP A 109 7.61 -14.83 -1.83
C ASP A 109 8.89 -15.41 -2.44
N ASP A 110 10.01 -14.71 -2.27
CA ASP A 110 11.34 -15.21 -2.59
C ASP A 110 12.27 -15.21 -1.35
N GLU A 111 13.56 -15.45 -1.55
CA GLU A 111 14.55 -15.49 -0.46
C GLU A 111 14.84 -14.10 0.14
N ASP A 112 14.52 -13.02 -0.58
CA ASP A 112 14.77 -11.63 -0.21
C ASP A 112 13.54 -10.96 0.42
N GLY A 113 12.33 -11.51 0.20
CA GLY A 113 11.09 -11.09 0.84
C GLY A 113 9.87 -11.39 -0.02
N ALA A 114 8.70 -10.87 0.38
CA ALA A 114 7.55 -10.87 -0.53
C ALA A 114 7.50 -9.56 -1.31
N PHE A 115 7.15 -9.66 -2.59
CA PHE A 115 6.91 -8.51 -3.45
C PHE A 115 5.52 -8.56 -4.08
N PHE A 116 4.90 -7.39 -4.17
CA PHE A 116 3.62 -7.19 -4.82
C PHE A 116 3.81 -6.82 -6.29
N THR A 117 2.98 -7.39 -7.15
CA THR A 117 2.75 -6.84 -8.49
C THR A 117 1.50 -5.98 -8.45
N ILE A 118 1.67 -4.70 -8.77
CA ILE A 118 0.62 -3.69 -8.69
C ILE A 118 0.34 -3.18 -10.10
N GLU A 119 -0.93 -3.19 -10.49
CA GLU A 119 -1.40 -2.60 -11.74
C GLU A 119 -2.11 -1.28 -11.44
N MET A 120 -1.78 -0.27 -12.24
CA MET A 120 -2.45 1.04 -12.24
C MET A 120 -2.82 1.41 -13.68
N PRO A 121 -4.02 1.96 -13.93
CA PRO A 121 -4.38 2.40 -15.28
C PRO A 121 -3.42 3.47 -15.80
N TYR A 122 -2.94 3.32 -17.04
CA TYR A 122 -1.91 4.20 -17.62
C TYR A 122 -2.32 5.68 -17.64
N HIS A 123 -3.61 5.95 -17.85
CA HIS A 123 -4.13 7.31 -17.85
C HIS A 123 -4.05 7.98 -16.47
N HIS A 124 -4.14 7.20 -15.37
CA HIS A 124 -3.90 7.71 -14.02
C HIS A 124 -2.41 7.99 -13.79
N PHE A 125 -1.53 7.08 -14.20
CA PHE A 125 -0.09 7.28 -14.11
C PHE A 125 0.41 8.56 -14.81
N VAL A 126 -0.12 8.86 -16.00
CA VAL A 126 0.25 10.09 -16.74
C VAL A 126 -0.21 11.34 -16.00
N ASN A 127 -1.43 11.34 -15.44
CA ASN A 127 -1.98 12.48 -14.70
C ASN A 127 -1.23 12.77 -13.38
N GLU A 128 -0.66 11.75 -12.74
CA GLU A 128 0.15 11.93 -11.52
C GLU A 128 1.57 12.43 -11.82
N ARG A 129 2.14 12.10 -12.99
CA ARG A 129 3.49 12.56 -13.39
C ARG A 129 3.56 13.99 -13.91
N GLU A 130 2.43 14.57 -14.32
CA GLU A 130 2.37 15.96 -14.82
C GLU A 130 2.07 17.01 -13.74
N GLN A 131 1.90 16.58 -12.47
CA GLN A 131 1.78 17.45 -11.30
C GLN A 131 3.11 17.61 -10.57
#